data_AF-A0A7S3MJ02-F1
#
_entry.id   AF-A0A7S3MJ02-F1
#
_cell.length_a   1.000
_cell.length_b   1.000
_cell.length_c   1.000
_cell.angle_alpha   90.00
_cell.angle_beta   90.00
_cell.angle_gamma   90.00
#
_symmetry.space_group_name_H-M   'P 1'
#
loop_
_entity.id
_entity.type
_entity.pdbx_description
1 polymer ?
#
loop_
_entity_poly.entity_id
_entity_poly.type
_entity_poly.pdbx_seq_one_letter_code
_entity_poly.pdbx_strand_id
1 'polypeptide(L)'
;VFCTLSPLISILTLINFALCRLIYGYLVVYAEHQKPDLGGVFFVQQMKHLQTGLFIYVTLMIGVLARRGPNYGPAAIAVGALVYKVWVGQKFSVWFRWEQLPFEEIVVDDEGSAGKRPSRSSRYAQPELLEVEQPEEGGDTNPFAVVA
;
A
#
# COMPACT_ATOMS: atom_id res chain seq x y z
N VAL A 1 9.43 -14.65 -15.69
CA VAL A 1 9.83 -15.22 -17.01
C VAL A 1 10.90 -16.27 -16.79
N PHE A 2 11.92 -15.95 -16.00
CA PHE A 2 13.00 -16.89 -15.70
C PHE A 2 12.58 -18.14 -14.92
N CYS A 3 11.54 -18.10 -14.08
CA CYS A 3 11.04 -19.27 -13.35
C CYS A 3 10.66 -20.45 -14.28
N THR A 4 10.18 -20.17 -15.49
CA THR A 4 9.77 -21.18 -16.48
C THR A 4 10.89 -21.54 -17.45
N LEU A 5 11.97 -20.75 -17.54
CA LEU A 5 13.15 -21.04 -18.36
C LEU A 5 14.28 -21.72 -17.56
N SER A 6 14.44 -21.37 -16.28
CA SER A 6 15.41 -21.92 -15.35
C SER A 6 14.75 -22.06 -13.96
N PRO A 7 14.31 -23.27 -13.58
CA PRO A 7 13.57 -23.48 -12.34
C PRO A 7 14.41 -23.25 -11.08
N LEU A 8 15.74 -23.27 -11.19
CA LEU A 8 16.67 -23.00 -10.08
C LEU A 8 16.49 -21.59 -9.50
N ILE A 9 16.10 -20.62 -10.34
CA ILE A 9 15.87 -19.23 -9.89
C ILE A 9 14.68 -19.18 -8.91
N SER A 10 13.67 -20.03 -9.09
CA SER A 10 12.52 -20.07 -8.19
C SER A 10 12.92 -20.44 -6.75
N ILE A 11 13.86 -21.39 -6.59
CA ILE A 11 14.37 -21.80 -5.27
C ILE A 11 15.12 -20.64 -4.61
N LEU A 12 15.99 -19.96 -5.36
CA LEU A 12 16.72 -18.79 -4.85
C LEU A 12 15.76 -17.67 -4.45
N THR A 13 14.72 -17.40 -5.23
CA THR A 13 13.72 -16.38 -4.87
C THR A 13 12.94 -16.76 -3.61
N LEU A 14 12.64 -18.04 -3.40
CA LEU A 14 11.95 -18.51 -2.20
C LEU A 14 12.80 -18.28 -0.95
N ILE A 15 14.08 -18.64 -1.01
CA ILE A 15 15.03 -18.38 0.09
C ILE A 15 15.14 -16.88 0.37
N ASN A 16 15.24 -16.05 -0.69
CA ASN A 16 15.29 -14.60 -0.53
C ASN A 16 14.02 -14.05 0.12
N PHE A 17 12.83 -14.49 -0.30
CA PHE A 17 11.56 -14.08 0.33
C PHE A 17 11.47 -14.52 1.79
N ALA A 18 11.95 -15.71 2.14
CA ALA A 18 11.99 -16.20 3.52
C ALA A 18 12.91 -15.32 4.39
N LEU A 19 14.12 -15.00 3.89
CA LEU A 19 15.06 -14.12 4.58
C LEU A 19 14.50 -12.70 4.74
N CYS A 20 13.94 -12.12 3.67
CA CYS A 20 13.28 -10.82 3.75
C CYS A 20 12.15 -10.83 4.78
N ARG A 21 11.34 -11.89 4.84
CA ARG A 21 10.25 -11.98 5.83
C ARG A 21 10.76 -12.01 7.27
N LEU A 22 11.87 -12.72 7.54
CA LEU A 22 12.48 -12.74 8.86
C LEU A 22 13.09 -11.38 9.23
N ILE A 23 13.87 -10.80 8.31
CA ILE A 23 14.59 -9.54 8.54
C ILE A 23 13.60 -8.39 8.69
N TYR A 24 12.72 -8.16 7.72
CA TYR A 24 11.74 -7.08 7.81
C TYR A 24 10.74 -7.29 8.96
N GLY A 25 10.39 -8.54 9.27
CA GLY A 25 9.57 -8.85 10.45
C GLY A 25 10.23 -8.39 11.76
N TYR A 26 11.56 -8.56 11.87
CA TYR A 26 12.32 -8.07 13.02
C TYR A 26 12.46 -6.55 13.01
N LEU A 27 12.85 -5.95 11.89
CA LEU A 27 13.06 -4.49 11.80
C LEU A 27 11.79 -3.70 12.11
N VAL A 28 10.64 -4.12 11.59
CA VAL A 28 9.36 -3.42 11.79
C VAL A 28 8.93 -3.45 13.26
N VAL A 29 9.26 -4.51 14.00
CA VAL A 29 8.88 -4.64 15.42
C VAL A 29 9.84 -3.90 16.35
N TYR A 30 11.14 -3.98 16.10
CA TYR A 30 12.15 -3.53 17.07
C TYR A 30 12.91 -2.26 16.69
N ALA A 31 12.98 -1.91 15.40
CA ALA A 31 13.82 -0.81 14.91
C ALA A 31 13.03 0.37 14.31
N GLU A 32 11.82 0.14 13.79
CA GLU A 32 11.03 1.17 13.13
C GLU A 32 10.10 1.91 14.11
N HIS A 33 10.14 3.25 14.08
CA HIS A 33 9.16 4.09 14.78
C HIS A 33 7.83 4.15 14.03
N GLN A 34 6.72 4.20 14.76
CA GLN A 34 5.37 4.29 14.20
C GLN A 34 5.22 5.55 13.35
N LYS A 35 5.04 5.35 12.04
CA LYS A 35 4.68 6.39 11.07
C LYS A 35 3.16 6.39 10.91
N PRO A 36 2.53 7.52 10.54
CA PRO A 36 1.11 7.55 10.24
C PRO A 36 0.80 6.60 9.08
N ASP A 37 -0.06 5.61 9.32
CA ASP A 37 -0.40 4.57 8.36
C ASP A 37 -1.34 5.10 7.28
N LEU A 38 -1.03 4.81 6.01
CA LEU A 38 -1.88 5.15 4.87
C LEU A 38 -2.98 4.10 4.60
N GLY A 39 -3.36 3.29 5.60
CA GLY A 39 -4.55 2.43 5.52
C GLY A 39 -4.61 1.45 4.34
N GLY A 40 -3.47 0.91 3.88
CA GLY A 40 -3.44 -0.10 2.81
C GLY A 40 -3.25 0.44 1.39
N VAL A 41 -3.04 1.75 1.20
CA VAL A 41 -2.66 2.33 -0.12
C VAL A 41 -1.47 1.58 -0.75
N PHE A 42 -0.45 1.26 0.06
CA PHE A 42 0.72 0.51 -0.40
C PHE A 42 0.39 -0.89 -0.91
N PHE A 43 -0.60 -1.56 -0.31
CA PHE A 43 -1.03 -2.88 -0.76
C PHE A 43 -1.65 -2.82 -2.16
N VAL A 44 -2.54 -1.84 -2.39
CA VAL A 44 -3.16 -1.65 -3.71
C VAL A 44 -2.11 -1.26 -4.75
N GLN A 45 -1.14 -0.42 -4.39
CA GLN A 45 -0.04 -0.06 -5.28
C GLN A 45 0.81 -1.28 -5.66
N GLN A 46 1.13 -2.15 -4.68
CA GLN A 46 1.85 -3.40 -4.95
C GLN A 46 1.06 -4.34 -5.87
N MET A 47 -0.27 -4.42 -5.70
CA MET A 47 -1.14 -5.18 -6.60
C MET A 47 -1.10 -4.66 -8.05
N LYS A 48 -1.10 -3.34 -8.25
CA LYS A 48 -0.93 -2.73 -9.59
C LYS A 48 0.43 -3.06 -10.20
N HIS A 49 1.51 -3.00 -9.41
CA HIS A 49 2.85 -3.38 -9.87
C HIS A 49 2.93 -4.87 -10.22
N LEU A 50 2.32 -5.74 -9.43
CA LEU A 50 2.25 -7.17 -9.70
C LEU A 50 1.51 -7.45 -11.01
N GLN A 51 0.36 -6.82 -11.22
CA GLN A 51 -0.41 -6.95 -12.47
C GLN A 51 0.41 -6.47 -13.68
N THR A 52 1.17 -5.39 -13.54
CA THR A 52 2.08 -4.88 -14.58
C THR A 52 3.21 -5.87 -14.86
N GLY A 53 3.83 -6.44 -13.83
CA GLY A 53 4.85 -7.49 -13.97
C GLY A 53 4.31 -8.76 -14.66
N LEU A 54 3.05 -9.12 -14.36
CA LEU A 54 2.37 -10.25 -14.99
C LEU A 54 2.07 -9.98 -16.47
N PHE A 55 1.71 -8.74 -16.83
CA PHE A 55 1.51 -8.34 -18.23
C PHE A 55 2.80 -8.48 -19.05
N ILE A 56 3.92 -8.00 -18.49
CA ILE A 56 5.26 -8.15 -19.10
C ILE A 56 5.61 -9.64 -19.23
N TYR A 57 5.30 -10.45 -18.21
CA TYR A 57 5.52 -11.90 -18.24
C TYR A 57 4.80 -12.59 -19.40
N VAL A 58 3.49 -12.34 -19.55
CA VAL A 58 2.68 -12.96 -20.61
C VAL A 58 3.18 -12.51 -22.00
N THR A 59 3.47 -11.22 -22.17
CA THR A 59 3.99 -10.66 -23.42
C THR A 59 5.32 -11.31 -23.83
N LEU A 60 6.26 -11.41 -22.89
CA LEU A 60 7.54 -12.07 -23.15
C LEU A 60 7.36 -13.56 -23.45
N MET A 61 6.44 -14.25 -22.76
CA MET A 61 6.21 -15.67 -23.03
C MET A 61 5.59 -15.96 -24.38
N ILE A 62 4.71 -15.09 -24.89
CA ILE A 62 4.23 -15.20 -26.28
C ILE A 62 5.41 -15.19 -27.26
N GLY A 63 6.36 -14.27 -27.07
CA GLY A 63 7.57 -14.18 -27.89
C GLY A 63 8.47 -15.42 -27.81
N VAL A 64 8.64 -15.97 -26.60
CA VAL A 64 9.41 -17.20 -26.39
C VAL A 64 8.75 -18.39 -27.08
N LEU A 65 7.43 -18.56 -26.93
CA LEU A 65 6.68 -19.66 -27.56
C LEU A 65 6.68 -19.54 -29.09
N ALA A 66 6.57 -18.33 -29.64
CA ALA A 66 6.61 -18.09 -31.08
C ALA A 66 7.97 -18.44 -31.71
N ARG A 67 9.08 -18.27 -30.98
CA ARG A 67 10.42 -18.62 -31.46
C ARG A 67 10.80 -20.08 -31.25
N ARG A 68 10.31 -20.70 -30.17
CA ARG A 68 10.74 -22.03 -29.73
C ARG A 68 9.80 -23.16 -30.16
N GLY A 69 8.56 -22.83 -30.51
CA GLY A 69 7.55 -23.80 -30.93
C GLY A 69 7.72 -24.25 -32.38
N PRO A 70 7.50 -25.54 -32.70
CA PRO A 70 7.47 -26.02 -34.08
C PRO A 70 6.23 -25.52 -34.85
N ASN A 71 5.17 -25.15 -34.13
CA ASN A 71 3.90 -24.67 -34.67
C ASN A 71 3.48 -23.38 -33.96
N TYR A 72 2.72 -22.51 -34.64
CA TYR A 72 2.22 -21.25 -34.07
C TYR A 72 1.01 -21.39 -33.13
N GLY A 73 0.42 -22.59 -33.03
CA GLY A 73 -0.76 -22.85 -32.19
C GLY A 73 -0.60 -22.43 -30.71
N PRO A 74 0.48 -22.82 -30.02
CA PRO A 74 0.71 -22.41 -28.63
C PRO A 74 0.85 -20.89 -28.47
N ALA A 75 1.44 -20.21 -29.46
CA ALA A 75 1.57 -18.75 -29.45
C ALA A 75 0.18 -18.08 -29.62
N ALA A 76 -0.68 -18.61 -30.51
CA ALA A 76 -2.03 -18.09 -30.69
C ALA A 76 -2.90 -18.20 -29.43
N ILE A 77 -2.80 -19.31 -28.69
CA ILE A 77 -3.50 -19.49 -27.41
C ILE A 77 -2.97 -18.48 -26.37
N ALA A 78 -1.65 -18.26 -26.32
CA ALA A 78 -1.05 -17.31 -25.41
C ALA A 78 -1.46 -15.85 -25.71
N VAL A 79 -1.71 -15.50 -26.99
CA VAL A 79 -2.29 -14.20 -27.37
C VAL A 79 -3.73 -14.07 -26.82
N GLY A 80 -4.53 -15.14 -26.84
CA GLY A 80 -5.84 -15.13 -26.19
C GLY A 80 -5.77 -14.82 -24.68
N ALA A 81 -4.75 -15.34 -23.99
CA ALA A 81 -4.50 -15.03 -22.59
C ALA A 81 -4.09 -13.57 -22.36
N LEU A 82 -3.39 -12.94 -23.30
CA LEU A 82 -3.07 -11.50 -23.25
C LEU A 82 -4.34 -10.64 -23.29
N VAL A 83 -5.27 -10.96 -24.20
CA VAL A 83 -6.55 -10.24 -24.34
C VAL A 83 -7.34 -10.33 -23.04
N TYR A 84 -7.44 -11.53 -22.45
CA TYR A 84 -8.08 -11.72 -21.15
C TYR A 84 -7.42 -10.86 -20.05
N LYS A 85 -6.08 -10.77 -20.04
CA LYS A 85 -5.36 -9.96 -19.05
C LYS A 85 -5.63 -8.47 -19.19
N VAL A 86 -5.71 -7.95 -20.41
CA VAL A 86 -6.07 -6.54 -20.66
C VAL A 86 -7.49 -6.27 -20.14
N TRP A 87 -8.44 -7.16 -20.44
CA TRP A 87 -9.82 -7.03 -19.97
C TRP A 87 -9.92 -7.03 -18.44
N VAL A 88 -9.24 -7.96 -17.76
CA VAL A 88 -9.21 -8.00 -16.29
C VAL A 88 -8.52 -6.78 -15.70
N GLY A 89 -7.46 -6.26 -16.32
CA GLY A 89 -6.77 -5.05 -15.86
C GLY A 89 -7.66 -3.80 -15.94
N GLN A 90 -8.44 -3.67 -17.01
CA GLN A 90 -9.43 -2.61 -17.15
C GLN A 90 -10.55 -2.77 -16.12
N LYS A 91 -11.08 -3.99 -15.97
CA LYS A 91 -12.09 -4.29 -14.94
C LYS A 91 -11.60 -3.94 -13.54
N PHE A 92 -10.37 -4.30 -13.19
CA PHE A 92 -9.77 -3.99 -11.90
C PHE A 92 -9.75 -2.48 -11.63
N SER A 93 -9.36 -1.68 -12.62
CA SER A 93 -9.26 -0.22 -12.47
C SER A 93 -10.62 0.47 -12.34
N VAL A 94 -11.67 -0.08 -12.97
CA VAL A 94 -13.01 0.52 -12.96
C VAL A 94 -13.85 0.03 -11.77
N TRP A 95 -13.70 -1.23 -11.36
CA TRP A 95 -14.58 -1.85 -10.35
C TRP A 95 -14.03 -1.77 -8.93
N PHE A 96 -12.71 -1.75 -8.73
CA PHE A 96 -12.14 -1.62 -7.39
C PHE A 96 -12.07 -0.15 -6.98
N ARG A 97 -13.12 0.33 -6.31
CA ARG A 97 -13.15 1.62 -5.61
C ARG A 97 -12.53 1.44 -4.23
N TRP A 98 -11.21 1.48 -4.16
CA TRP A 98 -10.45 1.28 -2.91
C TRP A 98 -10.13 2.59 -2.18
N GLU A 99 -10.31 3.73 -2.84
CA GLU A 99 -10.00 5.06 -2.31
C GLU A 99 -11.22 5.71 -1.62
N GLN A 100 -12.43 5.23 -1.93
CA GLN A 100 -13.67 5.75 -1.38
C GLN A 100 -14.31 4.70 -0.49
N LEU A 101 -14.45 5.01 0.80
CA LEU A 101 -15.31 4.22 1.69
C LEU A 101 -16.77 4.39 1.26
N PRO A 102 -17.58 3.32 1.25
CA PRO A 102 -19.01 3.44 1.06
C PRO A 102 -19.62 4.23 2.21
N PHE A 103 -20.49 5.19 1.88
CA PHE A 103 -21.11 6.11 2.86
C PHE A 103 -21.87 5.38 3.98
N GLU A 104 -22.42 4.21 3.69
CA GLU A 104 -23.14 3.38 4.66
C GLU A 104 -22.24 2.93 5.83
N GLU A 105 -20.97 2.60 5.56
CA GLU A 105 -20.01 2.26 6.62
C GLU A 105 -19.64 3.47 7.47
N ILE A 106 -19.58 4.66 6.87
CA ILE A 106 -19.24 5.91 7.59
C ILE A 106 -20.33 6.27 8.60
N VAL A 107 -21.60 6.20 8.18
CA VAL A 107 -22.76 6.57 9.03
C VAL A 107 -22.90 5.62 10.22
N VAL A 108 -22.73 4.32 10.00
CA VAL A 108 -22.81 3.30 11.06
C VAL A 108 -21.71 3.51 12.11
N ASP A 109 -20.51 3.88 11.67
CA ASP A 109 -19.38 4.05 12.59
C ASP A 109 -19.49 5.34 13.42
N ASP A 110 -20.19 6.36 12.92
CA ASP A 110 -20.47 7.63 13.60
C ASP A 110 -21.52 7.45 14.70
N GLU A 111 -22.60 6.70 14.44
CA GLU A 111 -23.66 6.38 15.42
C GLU A 111 -23.15 5.53 16.61
N GLY A 112 -22.13 4.70 16.38
CA GLY A 112 -21.48 3.86 17.41
C GLY A 112 -20.27 4.50 18.10
N SER A 113 -19.87 5.72 17.75
CA SER A 113 -18.59 6.32 18.17
C SER A 113 -18.61 7.05 19.52
N ALA A 114 -19.77 7.21 20.15
CA ALA A 114 -19.96 8.02 21.37
C ALA A 114 -19.11 7.61 22.59
N GLY A 115 -18.41 6.47 22.55
CA GLY A 115 -17.47 6.01 23.58
C GLY A 115 -16.07 5.60 23.09
N LYS A 116 -15.69 5.88 21.84
CA LYS A 116 -14.37 5.47 21.32
C LYS A 116 -13.26 6.35 21.89
N ARG A 117 -12.16 5.72 22.33
CA ARG A 117 -10.97 6.36 22.92
C ARG A 117 -10.47 7.50 22.02
N PRO A 118 -10.05 8.65 22.56
CA PRO A 118 -9.53 9.76 21.76
C PRO A 118 -8.40 9.27 20.86
N SER A 119 -8.43 9.69 19.59
CA SER A 119 -7.41 9.31 18.63
C SER A 119 -6.04 9.66 19.18
N ARG A 120 -5.17 8.64 19.31
CA ARG A 120 -3.79 8.80 19.78
C ARG A 120 -2.91 9.56 18.77
N SER A 121 -3.44 9.84 17.58
CA SER A 121 -2.83 10.69 16.57
C SER A 121 -2.94 12.15 17.01
N SER A 122 -1.81 12.82 17.12
CA SER A 122 -1.76 14.27 17.31
C SER A 122 -2.67 14.90 16.25
N ARG A 123 -3.69 15.64 16.68
CA ARG A 123 -4.44 16.50 15.75
C ARG A 123 -3.41 17.34 15.00
N TYR A 124 -3.60 17.53 13.71
CA TYR A 124 -2.73 18.40 12.92
C TYR A 124 -2.80 19.79 13.53
N ALA A 125 -1.83 20.09 14.39
CA ALA A 125 -1.65 21.35 15.08
C ALA A 125 -0.30 21.86 14.63
N GLN A 126 -0.26 23.11 14.18
CA GLN A 126 1.00 23.73 13.83
C GLN A 126 1.88 23.75 15.08
N PRO A 127 3.12 23.23 15.00
CA PRO A 127 4.03 23.27 16.14
C PRO A 127 4.33 24.70 16.59
N GLU A 128 4.16 25.69 15.70
CA GLU A 128 4.34 27.11 16.01
C GLU A 128 3.17 27.74 16.79
N LEU A 129 2.00 27.08 16.86
CA LEU A 129 0.80 27.58 17.57
C LEU A 129 0.65 27.00 18.99
N LEU A 130 1.52 26.06 19.36
CA LEU A 130 1.64 25.60 20.74
C LEU A 130 2.40 26.70 21.49
N GLU A 131 1.66 27.63 22.09
CA GLU A 131 2.24 28.62 23.02
C GLU A 131 3.10 27.87 24.04
N VAL A 132 4.37 28.23 24.09
CA VAL A 132 5.30 27.75 25.10
C VAL A 132 4.82 28.34 26.43
N GLU A 133 4.00 27.60 27.18
CA GLU A 133 3.85 27.82 28.62
C GLU A 133 5.24 27.59 29.25
N GLN A 134 6.03 28.67 29.30
CA GLN A 134 7.19 28.70 30.18
C GLN A 134 6.66 28.61 31.61
N PRO A 135 7.21 27.74 32.48
CA PRO A 135 6.90 27.82 33.90
C PRO A 135 7.43 29.17 34.39
N GLU A 136 6.52 30.12 34.56
CA GLU A 136 6.76 31.42 35.21
C GLU A 136 7.23 31.16 36.64
N GLU A 137 8.55 31.03 36.80
CA GLU A 137 9.23 31.10 38.08
C GLU A 137 9.23 32.57 38.51
N GLY A 138 8.20 32.96 39.26
CA GLY A 138 8.24 34.09 40.18
C GLY A 138 8.07 35.49 39.55
N GLY A 139 6.86 36.03 39.73
CA GLY A 139 6.64 37.45 40.05
C GLY A 139 6.91 38.46 38.94
N ASP A 140 5.85 38.95 38.30
CA ASP A 140 5.45 40.34 38.49
C ASP A 140 4.03 40.60 37.98
N THR A 141 3.27 41.29 38.83
CA THR A 141 1.93 41.79 38.55
C THR A 141 1.92 42.71 37.33
N ASN A 142 1.08 42.43 36.33
CA ASN A 142 0.69 43.42 35.31
C ASN A 142 -0.84 43.64 35.30
N PRO A 143 -1.31 44.90 35.40
CA PRO A 143 -2.70 45.26 35.75
C PRO A 143 -3.69 45.34 34.58
N PHE A 144 -3.44 44.73 33.43
CA PHE A 144 -4.28 44.89 32.22
C PHE A 144 -5.37 43.82 32.03
N ALA A 145 -5.70 43.07 33.08
CA ALA A 145 -6.88 42.20 33.11
C ALA A 145 -8.18 42.99 33.32
N VAL A 146 -8.47 44.01 32.50
CA VAL A 146 -9.83 44.55 32.32
C VAL A 146 -9.95 45.14 30.91
N VAL A 147 -11.07 44.87 30.26
CA VAL A 147 -11.59 45.44 28.99
C VAL A 147 -11.30 44.62 27.72
N ALA A 148 -12.15 43.63 27.45
CA ALA A 148 -13.17 43.63 26.38
C ALA A 148 -13.68 42.21 26.12
#